data_AF-A0A935PFW3-F1
#
_entry.id   AF-A0A935PFW3-F1
#
_cell.length_a   1.000
_cell.length_b   1.000
_cell.length_c   1.000
_cell.angle_alpha   90.00
_cell.angle_beta   90.00
_cell.angle_gamma   90.00
#
_symmetry.space_group_name_H-M   'P 1'
#
loop_
_entity.id
_entity.type
_entity.pdbx_description
1 polymer ?
#
loop_
_entity_poly.entity_id
_entity_poly.type
_entity_poly.pdbx_seq_one_letter_code
_entity_poly.pdbx_strand_id
1 'polypeptide(L)'
;LRRSDLTDELRVLAIQGLGGDYATGADYRLLRELYPSLSTDRERDALISALGNAGGRDNVSWLLSVAESQTEPVARRRRVISILGRLDEPRIREALKGMAEKER
;
A
#
# COMPACT_ATOMS: atom_id res chain seq x y z
N LEU A 1 -11.66 23.13 10.86
CA LEU A 1 -10.96 21.90 11.26
C LEU A 1 -9.97 21.52 10.15
N ARG A 2 -8.70 21.89 10.29
CA ARG A 2 -7.63 21.44 9.38
C ARG A 2 -7.16 20.09 9.90
N ARG A 3 -7.09 19.05 9.04
CA ARG A 3 -6.63 17.67 9.32
C ARG A 3 -5.29 17.52 10.09
N SER A 4 -4.57 18.62 10.34
CA SER A 4 -3.32 18.68 11.10
C SER A 4 -3.49 18.42 12.60
N ASP A 5 -4.73 18.41 13.13
CA ASP A 5 -5.06 18.21 14.55
C ASP A 5 -5.33 16.74 14.95
N LEU A 6 -5.43 15.82 13.99
CA LEU A 6 -5.58 14.39 14.28
C LEU A 6 -4.27 13.79 14.78
N THR A 7 -4.34 12.97 15.82
CA THR A 7 -3.21 12.15 16.27
C THR A 7 -2.86 11.11 15.21
N ASP A 8 -1.61 10.66 15.19
CA ASP A 8 -1.14 9.53 14.35
C ASP A 8 -2.09 8.33 14.47
N GLU A 9 -2.49 8.00 15.69
CA GLU A 9 -3.43 6.91 16.00
C GLU A 9 -4.80 7.10 15.35
N LEU A 10 -5.39 8.30 15.44
CA LEU A 10 -6.67 8.62 14.79
C LEU A 10 -6.58 8.50 13.26
N ARG A 11 -5.45 8.91 12.66
CA ARG A 11 -5.24 8.76 11.22
C ARG A 11 -5.09 7.31 10.80
N VAL A 12 -4.35 6.51 11.57
CA VAL A 12 -4.23 5.06 11.35
C VAL A 12 -5.61 4.40 11.41
N LEU A 13 -6.42 4.70 12.43
CA LEU A 13 -7.78 4.19 12.55
C LEU A 13 -8.67 4.61 11.38
N ALA A 14 -8.58 5.87 10.94
CA ALA A 14 -9.33 6.36 9.79
C ALA A 14 -8.93 5.63 8.49
N ILE A 15 -7.63 5.40 8.27
CA ILE A 15 -7.11 4.63 7.13
C ILE A 15 -7.64 3.20 7.16
N GLN A 16 -7.61 2.56 8.33
CA GLN A 16 -8.14 1.20 8.52
C GLN A 16 -9.64 1.14 8.25
N GLY A 17 -10.41 2.13 8.74
CA GLY A 17 -11.85 2.23 8.47
C GLY A 17 -12.18 2.39 6.99
N LEU A 18 -11.45 3.27 6.28
CA LEU A 18 -11.59 3.45 4.83
C LEU A 18 -11.15 2.23 4.01
N GLY A 19 -10.34 1.34 4.59
CA GLY A 19 -9.84 0.13 3.97
C GLY A 19 -10.58 -1.15 4.36
N GLY A 20 -11.60 -1.04 5.21
CA GLY A 20 -12.29 -2.18 5.82
C GLY A 20 -13.39 -2.81 4.96
N ASP A 21 -14.24 -3.62 5.60
CA ASP A 21 -15.20 -4.52 4.94
C ASP A 21 -16.24 -3.82 4.04
N TYR A 22 -16.49 -2.53 4.25
CA TYR A 22 -17.45 -1.72 3.47
C TYR A 22 -16.78 -0.77 2.48
N ALA A 23 -15.47 -0.86 2.31
CA ALA A 23 -14.73 0.02 1.42
C ALA A 23 -15.09 -0.23 -0.05
N THR A 24 -15.18 0.84 -0.82
CA THR A 24 -15.46 0.83 -2.25
C THR A 24 -14.19 1.06 -3.06
N GLY A 25 -14.28 0.86 -4.38
CA GLY A 25 -13.20 1.24 -5.29
C GLY A 25 -12.82 2.74 -5.21
N ALA A 26 -13.76 3.61 -4.82
CA ALA A 26 -13.48 5.03 -4.61
C ALA A 26 -12.65 5.26 -3.33
N ASP A 27 -12.91 4.50 -2.26
CA ASP A 27 -12.17 4.61 -1.00
C ASP A 27 -10.71 4.15 -1.18
N TYR A 28 -10.48 3.04 -1.89
CA TYR A 28 -9.13 2.58 -2.19
C TYR A 28 -8.36 3.56 -3.10
N ARG A 29 -9.06 4.21 -4.04
CA ARG A 29 -8.46 5.28 -4.85
C ARG A 29 -8.07 6.47 -3.99
N LEU A 30 -8.94 6.92 -3.08
CA LEU A 30 -8.64 7.99 -2.13
C LEU A 30 -7.42 7.63 -1.26
N LEU A 31 -7.33 6.40 -0.76
CA LEU A 31 -6.17 5.94 0.00
C LEU A 31 -4.87 6.07 -0.82
N ARG A 32 -4.84 5.59 -2.07
CA ARG A 32 -3.66 5.75 -2.93
C ARG A 32 -3.26 7.21 -3.14
N GLU A 33 -4.24 8.10 -3.33
CA GLU A 33 -4.01 9.54 -3.49
C GLU A 33 -3.49 10.20 -2.21
N LEU A 34 -3.89 9.70 -1.04
CA LEU A 34 -3.44 10.22 0.26
C LEU A 34 -2.01 9.82 0.62
N TYR A 35 -1.52 8.69 0.11
CA TYR A 35 -0.23 8.10 0.51
C TYR A 35 0.97 9.08 0.53
N PRO A 36 1.17 9.98 -0.47
CA PRO A 36 2.27 10.94 -0.46
C PRO A 36 2.19 11.96 0.68
N SER A 37 1.00 12.21 1.23
CA SER A 37 0.76 13.17 2.31
C SER A 37 0.92 12.57 3.71
N LEU A 38 1.05 11.24 3.81
CA LEU A 38 1.26 10.56 5.08
C LEU A 38 2.65 10.86 5.61
N SER A 39 2.73 11.02 6.92
CA SER A 39 3.91 11.52 7.63
C SER A 39 4.64 10.43 8.41
N THR A 40 3.93 9.39 8.84
CA THR A 40 4.50 8.32 9.65
C THR A 40 4.56 7.00 8.89
N ASP A 41 5.45 6.11 9.33
CA ASP A 41 5.51 4.75 8.80
C ASP A 41 4.25 3.96 9.15
N ARG A 42 3.63 4.22 10.32
CA ARG A 42 2.41 3.54 10.75
C ARG A 42 1.22 3.86 9.84
N GLU A 43 1.05 5.13 9.48
CA GLU A 43 0.03 5.57 8.54
C GLU A 43 0.19 4.85 7.18
N ARG A 44 1.42 4.85 6.65
CA ARG A 44 1.73 4.20 5.37
C ARG A 44 1.54 2.69 5.42
N ASP A 45 1.94 2.05 6.51
CA ASP A 45 1.79 0.60 6.70
C ASP A 45 0.32 0.19 6.81
N ALA A 46 -0.51 0.97 7.51
CA ALA A 46 -1.94 0.75 7.58
C ALA A 46 -2.58 0.82 6.18
N LEU A 47 -2.18 1.81 5.39
CA LEU A 47 -2.68 2.01 4.03
C LEU A 47 -2.27 0.87 3.09
N ILE A 48 -0.98 0.51 3.10
CA ILE A 48 -0.45 -0.59 2.30
C ILE A 48 -1.15 -1.91 2.67
N SER A 49 -1.41 -2.14 3.96
CA SER A 49 -2.10 -3.35 4.43
C SER A 49 -3.56 -3.37 3.97
N ALA A 50 -4.27 -2.23 4.02
CA ALA A 50 -5.63 -2.11 3.51
C ALA A 50 -5.72 -2.44 2.01
N LEU A 51 -4.83 -1.87 1.19
CA LEU A 51 -4.81 -2.13 -0.26
C LEU A 51 -4.40 -3.57 -0.57
N GLY A 52 -3.48 -4.14 0.21
CA GLY A 52 -3.07 -5.54 0.10
C GLY A 52 -4.22 -6.50 0.39
N ASN A 53 -4.94 -6.29 1.49
CA ASN A 53 -6.09 -7.11 1.87
C ASN A 53 -7.24 -7.02 0.85
N ALA A 54 -7.48 -5.83 0.31
CA ALA A 54 -8.49 -5.61 -0.72
C ALA A 54 -8.14 -6.31 -2.04
N GLY A 55 -6.84 -6.44 -2.36
CA GLY A 55 -6.38 -7.01 -3.62
C GLY A 55 -6.97 -6.28 -4.83
N GLY A 56 -7.14 -7.00 -5.94
CA GLY A 56 -7.75 -6.45 -7.15
C GLY A 56 -6.75 -5.71 -8.05
N ARG A 57 -7.19 -5.40 -9.28
CA ARG A 57 -6.29 -4.97 -10.35
C ARG A 57 -5.49 -3.72 -9.98
N ASP A 58 -6.18 -2.65 -9.61
CA ASP A 58 -5.60 -1.33 -9.40
C ASP A 58 -4.75 -1.26 -8.13
N ASN A 59 -5.16 -1.93 -7.05
CA ASN A 59 -4.42 -1.94 -5.79
C ASN A 59 -3.10 -2.68 -5.96
N VAL A 60 -3.11 -3.83 -6.64
CA VAL A 60 -1.89 -4.59 -6.95
C VAL A 60 -0.96 -3.79 -7.86
N SER A 61 -1.46 -3.15 -8.91
CA SER A 61 -0.64 -2.32 -9.79
C SER A 61 0.03 -1.17 -9.03
N TRP A 62 -0.71 -0.54 -8.10
CA TRP A 62 -0.16 0.49 -7.24
C TRP A 62 0.89 -0.06 -6.26
N LEU A 63 0.62 -1.20 -5.61
CA LEU A 63 1.58 -1.84 -4.70
C LEU A 63 2.87 -2.25 -5.43
N LEU A 64 2.78 -2.75 -6.66
CA LEU A 64 3.96 -3.02 -7.49
C LEU A 64 4.80 -1.77 -7.72
N SER A 65 4.17 -0.61 -7.97
CA SER A 65 4.91 0.65 -8.11
C SER A 65 5.64 1.07 -6.83
N VAL A 66 5.09 0.78 -5.65
CA VAL A 66 5.76 1.03 -4.35
C VAL A 66 6.95 0.08 -4.17
N ALA A 67 6.81 -1.19 -4.57
CA ALA A 67 7.89 -2.17 -4.50
C ALA A 67 9.09 -1.78 -5.41
N GLU A 68 8.82 -1.19 -6.57
CA GLU A 68 9.83 -0.77 -7.56
C GLU A 68 10.45 0.61 -7.27
N SER A 69 9.80 1.43 -6.43
CA SER A 69 10.21 2.81 -6.21
C SER A 69 11.57 2.94 -5.51
N GLN A 70 12.54 3.60 -6.16
CA GLN A 70 13.86 3.85 -5.57
C GLN A 70 13.84 4.89 -4.44
N THR A 71 12.78 5.71 -4.37
CA THR A 71 12.61 6.71 -3.31
C THR A 71 11.99 6.13 -2.04
N GLU A 72 11.44 4.92 -2.13
CA GLU A 72 10.85 4.23 -0.99
C GLU A 72 11.92 3.56 -0.13
N PRO A 73 11.83 3.63 1.21
CA PRO A 73 12.73 2.91 2.10
C PRO A 73 12.71 1.40 1.82
N VAL A 74 13.89 0.77 1.84
CA VAL A 74 14.05 -0.68 1.56
C VAL A 74 13.11 -1.54 2.40
N ALA A 75 12.92 -1.20 3.68
CA ALA A 75 12.01 -1.91 4.57
C ALA A 75 10.56 -1.90 4.06
N ARG A 76 10.09 -0.76 3.52
CA ARG A 76 8.73 -0.61 2.98
C ARG A 76 8.57 -1.42 1.69
N ARG A 77 9.54 -1.36 0.78
CA ARG A 77 9.53 -2.16 -0.45
C ARG A 77 9.47 -3.65 -0.15
N ARG A 78 10.29 -4.13 0.79
CA ARG A 78 10.28 -5.53 1.24
C ARG A 78 8.94 -5.96 1.83
N ARG A 79 8.32 -5.10 2.65
CA ARG A 79 6.98 -5.33 3.20
C ARG A 79 5.95 -5.50 2.09
N VAL A 80 5.97 -4.59 1.11
CA VAL A 80 5.03 -4.63 -0.02
C VAL A 80 5.23 -5.88 -0.88
N ILE A 81 6.48 -6.26 -1.16
CA ILE A 81 6.82 -7.52 -1.85
C ILE A 81 6.25 -8.73 -1.08
N SER A 82 6.40 -8.75 0.25
CA SER A 82 5.86 -9.82 1.09
C SER A 82 4.33 -9.89 1.04
N ILE A 83 3.64 -8.75 1.00
CA ILE A 83 2.18 -8.68 0.86
C ILE A 83 1.75 -9.20 -0.51
N LEU A 84 2.37 -8.69 -1.58
CA LEU A 84 2.11 -9.10 -2.95
C LEU A 84 2.30 -10.61 -3.15
N GLY A 85 3.37 -11.18 -2.59
CA GLY A 85 3.64 -12.62 -2.67
C GLY A 85 2.55 -13.52 -2.08
N ARG A 86 1.67 -12.99 -1.21
CA ARG A 86 0.55 -13.75 -0.62
C ARG A 86 -0.71 -13.77 -1.49
N LEU A 87 -0.83 -12.87 -2.47
CA LEU A 87 -2.04 -12.74 -3.29
C LEU A 87 -2.17 -13.81 -4.38
N ASP A 88 -1.15 -14.64 -4.56
CA ASP A 88 -1.09 -15.80 -5.48
C ASP A 88 -1.57 -15.54 -6.94
N GLU A 89 -1.32 -14.34 -7.46
CA GLU A 89 -1.69 -13.99 -8.84
C GLU A 89 -0.52 -14.19 -9.82
N PRO A 90 -0.73 -14.79 -11.02
CA PRO A 90 0.34 -14.98 -12.01
C PRO A 90 1.10 -13.70 -12.37
N ARG A 91 0.39 -12.58 -12.56
CA ARG A 91 1.01 -11.29 -12.88
C ARG A 91 1.96 -10.79 -11.78
N ILE A 92 1.65 -11.10 -10.52
CA ILE A 92 2.50 -10.71 -9.39
C ILE A 92 3.76 -11.55 -9.40
N ARG A 93 3.66 -12.87 -9.63
CA ARG A 93 4.82 -13.76 -9.73
C ARG A 93 5.79 -13.31 -10.81
N GLU A 94 5.29 -13.00 -12.00
CA GLU A 94 6.13 -12.50 -13.10
C GLU A 94 6.79 -11.16 -12.76
N ALA A 95 6.05 -10.22 -12.16
CA ALA A 95 6.61 -8.93 -11.76
C ALA A 95 7.70 -9.09 -10.69
N LEU A 96 7.46 -9.90 -9.65
CA LEU A 96 8.45 -10.14 -8.59
C LEU A 96 9.69 -10.87 -9.11
N LYS A 97 9.54 -11.81 -10.06
CA LYS A 97 10.66 -12.46 -10.74
C LYS A 97 11.50 -11.43 -11.51
N GLY A 98 10.86 -10.57 -12.30
CA GLY A 98 11.53 -9.52 -13.04
C GLY A 98 12.29 -8.53 -12.14
N MET A 99 11.79 -8.25 -10.94
CA MET A 99 12.53 -7.46 -9.94
C MET A 99 13.78 -8.19 -9.43
N ALA A 100 13.65 -9.48 -9.09
CA ALA A 100 14.77 -10.29 -8.61
C ALA A 100 15.89 -10.47 -9.64
N GLU A 101 15.57 -10.43 -10.93
CA GLU A 101 16.54 -10.49 -12.02
C GLU A 101 17.28 -9.16 -12.24
N LYS A 102 16.62 -8.02 -11.99
CA LYS A 102 17.22 -6.67 -12.12
C LYS A 102 18.19 -6.31 -10.99
N GLU A 103 18.04 -6.94 -9.83
CA GLU A 103 18.86 -6.70 -8.62
C GLU A 103 20.13 -7.58 -8.58
N ARG A 104 20.37 -8.40 -9.61
CA ARG A 104 21.59 -9.21 -9.79
C ARG A 104 22.63 -8.46 -10.60
#